data_AF-A0A813M0U4-F1
#
_entry.id   AF-A0A813M0U4-F1
#
_cell.length_a   1.000
_cell.length_b   1.000
_cell.length_c   1.000
_cell.angle_alpha   90.00
_cell.angle_beta   90.00
_cell.angle_gamma   90.00
#
_symmetry.space_group_name_H-M   'P 1'
#
loop_
_entity.id
_entity.type
_entity.pdbx_description
1 polymer ?
#
loop_
_entity_poly.entity_id
_entity_poly.type
_entity_poly.pdbx_seq_one_letter_code
_entity_poly.pdbx_strand_id
1 'polypeptide(L)'
;AQQLCRALIVGEFDQEFHRVCGWWALLLQYGMALCVLFVSQSVVLGAQTCVNCFMKIFSVFVIVDMDNLAARFLEGLFHLDFEVKVNIDRVLAIRRKGGLVGGLSVRIIFLLIPVMIICMTGVVSVYFNTLPLTLLKFGRVENRDPPKMLIDSEGGCCPPSLEIQHSGPTGMSANCSVLLLAMMPPRGSATPPRVHWVALEAASTPKTPSSFQVLEGRDADNNPAAFSGSADSAKTEANFWLQTHKYASRVYYQMLKREQLYKRTIPFQASFFLDGLEATDTHYVVFVTAQNPDSRALAERPAQSAELLTSSCAPFCENCDLRGPRMCDEGRCMPGTHYHAGRCFPCTSNCEVCELNEMQSDADAIPCDYGGCTAGFGKKDGECLPCEATGCQDCDAELSRCTLCKAGLGLDVNGTCQECAAPHCRCFSYGGCEECEEGWGPAGNGTCAECKTGCKSCRFSDKECTDCLPGYVLGNWMCEGCMLHCTNCSANGINSCDECRPGFSFNPQIGQCSECKVEHCKKCSGEEQGKCSECEKGFGLTEGGLCEACGLFCARCGSISDCSVCQAGYVAVKGRCWGCADRCSSCDVAGYARCDLCLDGFLLQNQTCTPTATRKNEMYSNAPAALPKKPSWKR
;
A
#
# COMPACT_ATOMS: atom_id res chain seq x y z
N ALA A 1 30.56 36.27 -40.31
CA ALA A 1 29.97 35.53 -41.45
C ALA A 1 29.89 36.37 -42.74
N GLN A 2 28.93 37.29 -42.93
CA GLN A 2 28.71 37.93 -44.25
C GLN A 2 29.91 38.69 -44.85
N GLN A 3 30.75 39.34 -44.05
CA GLN A 3 31.97 39.99 -44.54
C GLN A 3 33.00 38.94 -45.00
N LEU A 4 33.31 37.95 -44.16
CA LEU A 4 34.20 36.83 -44.47
C LEU A 4 33.77 36.08 -45.75
N CYS A 5 32.47 35.87 -45.96
CA CYS A 5 31.96 35.26 -47.19
C CYS A 5 32.28 36.11 -48.45
N ARG A 6 32.16 37.45 -48.37
CA ARG A 6 32.57 38.32 -49.49
C ARG A 6 34.08 38.31 -49.69
N ALA A 7 34.87 38.26 -48.60
CA ALA A 7 36.31 38.12 -48.66
C ALA A 7 36.74 36.82 -49.37
N LEU A 8 36.07 35.69 -49.09
CA LEU A 8 36.33 34.39 -49.72
C LEU A 8 35.86 34.26 -51.18
N ILE A 9 34.91 35.11 -51.59
CA ILE A 9 34.39 35.17 -52.97
C ILE A 9 35.25 36.09 -53.85
N VAL A 10 35.88 37.14 -53.28
CA VAL A 10 36.51 38.23 -54.05
C VAL A 10 38.03 38.32 -53.85
N GLY A 11 38.55 37.91 -52.69
CA GLY A 11 39.98 37.94 -52.38
C GLY A 11 40.79 36.92 -53.17
N GLU A 12 42.05 37.26 -53.44
CA GLU A 12 43.05 36.33 -53.98
C GLU A 12 43.85 35.75 -52.81
N PHE A 13 44.08 34.43 -52.83
CA PHE A 13 44.75 33.69 -51.75
C PHE A 13 45.95 32.95 -52.34
N ASP A 14 47.16 33.26 -51.89
CA ASP A 14 48.42 32.66 -52.42
C ASP A 14 48.52 31.14 -52.23
N GLN A 15 47.70 30.57 -51.34
CA GLN A 15 47.62 29.12 -51.14
C GLN A 15 46.15 28.69 -51.09
N GLU A 16 45.81 27.66 -51.85
CA GLU A 16 44.46 27.10 -51.95
C GLU A 16 43.94 26.59 -50.59
N PHE A 17 44.86 26.12 -49.73
CA PHE A 17 44.60 25.73 -48.35
C PHE A 17 43.94 26.84 -47.51
N HIS A 18 44.42 28.10 -47.59
CA HIS A 18 43.83 29.22 -46.84
C HIS A 18 42.38 29.49 -47.26
N ARG A 19 42.06 29.31 -48.54
CA ARG A 19 40.69 29.44 -49.05
C ARG A 19 39.78 28.35 -48.50
N VAL A 20 40.26 27.10 -48.44
CA VAL A 20 39.53 25.97 -47.84
C VAL A 20 39.29 26.19 -46.34
N CYS A 21 40.33 26.55 -45.57
CA CYS A 21 40.22 26.87 -44.16
C CYS A 21 39.26 28.04 -43.88
N GLY A 22 39.25 29.07 -44.73
CA GLY A 22 38.30 30.16 -44.63
C GLY A 22 36.84 29.75 -44.86
N TRP A 23 36.56 28.86 -45.82
CA TRP A 23 35.22 28.30 -46.00
C TRP A 23 34.78 27.42 -44.81
N TRP A 24 35.70 26.64 -44.22
CA TRP A 24 35.43 25.93 -42.97
C TRP A 24 35.12 26.87 -41.80
N ALA A 25 35.91 27.93 -41.60
CA ALA A 25 35.66 28.93 -40.58
C ALA A 25 34.31 29.66 -40.77
N LEU A 26 33.94 29.96 -42.03
CA LEU A 26 32.65 30.53 -42.36
C LEU A 26 31.49 29.59 -42.03
N LEU A 27 31.60 28.31 -42.40
CA LEU A 27 30.58 27.30 -42.12
C LEU A 27 30.42 27.05 -40.61
N LEU A 28 31.54 26.94 -39.88
CA LEU A 28 31.54 26.74 -38.44
C LEU A 28 30.93 27.94 -37.70
N GLN A 29 31.34 29.17 -38.03
CA GLN A 29 30.78 30.38 -37.43
C GLN A 29 29.28 30.54 -37.75
N TYR A 30 28.85 30.21 -38.96
CA TYR A 30 27.42 30.29 -39.33
C TYR A 30 26.60 29.17 -38.67
N GLY A 31 27.14 27.96 -38.56
CA GLY A 31 26.54 26.85 -37.82
C GLY A 31 26.36 27.19 -36.34
N MET A 32 27.39 27.73 -35.68
CA MET A 32 27.28 28.23 -34.30
C MET A 32 26.19 29.29 -34.15
N ALA A 33 26.13 30.28 -35.05
CA ALA A 33 25.09 31.31 -35.01
C ALA A 33 23.67 30.73 -35.18
N LEU A 34 23.47 29.75 -36.07
CA LEU A 34 22.19 29.04 -36.21
C LEU A 34 21.83 28.23 -34.96
N CYS A 35 22.80 27.55 -34.33
CA CYS A 35 22.58 26.84 -33.06
C CYS A 35 22.19 27.79 -31.92
N VAL A 36 22.85 28.95 -31.80
CA VAL A 36 22.50 29.98 -30.80
C VAL A 36 21.09 30.52 -31.03
N LEU A 37 20.70 30.77 -32.29
CA LEU A 37 19.33 31.19 -32.62
C LEU A 37 18.28 30.11 -32.28
N PHE A 38 18.57 28.84 -32.59
CA PHE A 38 17.70 27.71 -32.27
C PHE A 38 17.50 27.51 -30.76
N VAL A 39 18.58 27.59 -29.98
CA VAL A 39 18.54 27.45 -28.51
C VAL A 39 17.84 28.65 -27.88
N SER A 40 18.21 29.89 -28.24
CA SER A 40 17.60 31.11 -27.68
C SER A 40 16.10 31.19 -27.99
N GLN A 41 15.67 30.84 -29.21
CA GLN A 41 14.26 30.74 -29.54
C GLN A 41 13.54 29.66 -28.70
N SER A 42 14.15 28.49 -28.52
CA SER A 42 13.57 27.42 -27.69
C SER A 42 13.42 27.86 -26.23
N VAL A 43 14.38 28.63 -25.70
CA VAL A 43 14.31 29.25 -24.37
C VAL A 43 13.15 30.24 -24.27
N VAL A 44 12.97 31.12 -25.27
CA VAL A 44 11.88 32.12 -25.33
C VAL A 44 10.51 31.46 -25.47
N LEU A 45 10.36 30.47 -26.35
CA LEU A 45 9.11 29.70 -26.51
C LEU A 45 8.76 28.92 -25.23
N GLY A 46 9.76 28.46 -24.47
CA GLY A 46 9.60 27.87 -23.14
C GLY A 46 9.34 28.87 -22.02
N ALA A 47 8.64 29.98 -22.26
CA ALA A 47 8.27 30.96 -21.25
C ALA A 47 6.81 30.78 -20.80
N GLN A 48 6.61 30.40 -19.54
CA GLN A 48 5.28 30.19 -18.94
C GLN A 48 4.53 31.51 -18.65
N THR A 49 5.20 32.67 -18.65
CA THR A 49 4.60 33.98 -18.38
C THR A 49 5.14 35.04 -19.34
N CYS A 50 4.35 36.07 -19.61
CA CYS A 50 4.75 37.18 -20.49
C CYS A 50 6.00 37.92 -19.98
N VAL A 51 6.15 38.04 -18.65
CA VAL A 51 7.33 38.66 -18.02
C VAL A 51 8.57 37.80 -18.23
N ASN A 52 8.47 36.47 -18.03
CA ASN A 52 9.59 35.57 -18.29
C ASN A 52 9.96 35.54 -19.78
N CYS A 53 9.00 35.68 -20.68
CA CYS A 53 9.24 35.81 -22.12
C CYS A 53 10.06 37.08 -22.41
N PHE A 54 9.62 38.25 -21.91
CA PHE A 54 10.31 39.52 -22.10
C PHE A 54 11.74 39.51 -21.52
N MET A 55 11.91 39.00 -20.29
CA MET A 55 13.23 38.92 -19.64
C MET A 55 14.19 37.96 -20.37
N LYS A 56 13.67 36.85 -20.92
CA LYS A 56 14.47 35.93 -21.77
C LYS A 56 14.86 36.56 -23.11
N ILE A 57 13.98 37.35 -23.72
CA ILE A 57 14.32 38.11 -24.95
C ILE A 57 15.42 39.13 -24.63
N PHE A 58 15.28 39.88 -23.53
CA PHE A 58 16.28 40.87 -23.11
C PHE A 58 17.65 40.24 -22.82
N SER A 59 17.72 39.11 -22.10
CA SER A 59 19.01 38.46 -21.81
C SER A 59 19.72 37.95 -23.07
N VAL A 60 18.98 37.46 -24.07
CA VAL A 60 19.54 37.07 -25.38
C VAL A 60 20.15 38.27 -26.10
N PHE A 61 19.48 39.44 -26.09
CA PHE A 61 20.05 40.66 -26.67
C PHE A 61 21.33 41.12 -25.96
N VAL A 62 21.37 41.08 -24.61
CA VAL A 62 22.55 41.46 -23.82
C VAL A 62 23.74 40.53 -24.10
N ILE A 63 23.50 39.21 -24.20
CA ILE A 63 24.55 38.24 -24.54
C ILE A 63 25.14 38.51 -25.93
N VAL A 64 24.30 38.78 -26.92
CA VAL A 64 24.75 39.10 -28.29
C VAL A 64 25.55 40.41 -28.35
N ASP A 65 25.15 41.45 -27.60
CA ASP A 65 25.90 42.71 -27.58
C ASP A 65 27.26 42.56 -26.87
N MET A 66 27.32 41.78 -25.78
CA MET A 66 28.58 41.46 -25.08
C MET A 66 29.54 40.62 -25.94
N ASP A 67 29.04 39.68 -26.75
CA ASP A 67 29.87 38.92 -27.70
C ASP A 67 30.45 39.84 -28.81
N ASN A 68 29.63 40.76 -29.34
CA ASN A 68 30.10 41.78 -30.29
C ASN A 68 31.12 42.75 -29.67
N LEU A 69 30.98 43.08 -28.39
CA LEU A 69 31.92 43.92 -27.64
C LEU A 69 33.25 43.17 -27.40
N ALA A 70 33.19 41.91 -26.99
CA ALA A 70 34.36 41.06 -26.79
C ALA A 70 35.13 40.82 -28.09
N ALA A 71 34.43 40.60 -29.21
CA ALA A 71 35.05 40.47 -30.53
C ALA A 71 35.84 41.74 -30.91
N ARG A 72 35.26 42.93 -30.76
CA ARG A 72 35.95 44.21 -31.01
C ARG A 72 37.13 44.46 -30.08
N PHE A 73 37.03 44.02 -28.83
CA PHE A 73 38.12 44.12 -27.85
C PHE A 73 39.30 43.21 -28.22
N LEU A 74 39.03 41.99 -28.73
CA LEU A 74 40.04 41.08 -29.25
C LEU A 74 40.68 41.61 -30.55
N GLU A 75 39.89 42.15 -31.48
CA GLU A 75 40.39 42.82 -32.69
C GLU A 75 41.37 43.96 -32.33
N GLY A 76 41.00 44.80 -31.36
CA GLY A 76 41.81 45.93 -30.89
C GLY A 76 43.05 45.56 -30.05
N LEU A 77 43.06 44.41 -29.38
CA LEU A 77 44.21 43.93 -28.59
C LEU A 77 45.25 43.19 -29.44
N PHE A 78 44.81 42.34 -30.37
CA PHE A 78 45.69 41.38 -31.04
C PHE A 78 46.17 41.82 -32.42
N HIS A 79 45.69 42.96 -32.95
CA HIS A 79 46.05 43.45 -34.30
C HIS A 79 45.94 42.34 -35.36
N LEU A 80 44.76 41.72 -35.41
CA LEU A 80 44.44 40.57 -36.27
C LEU A 80 44.24 41.01 -37.72
N ASP A 81 45.30 41.54 -38.32
CA ASP A 81 45.38 42.11 -39.66
C ASP A 81 45.31 41.02 -40.74
N PHE A 82 44.15 40.39 -40.85
CA PHE A 82 43.72 39.62 -42.03
C PHE A 82 43.45 40.58 -43.20
N GLU A 83 44.51 41.22 -43.71
CA GLU A 83 44.50 41.97 -44.99
C GLU A 83 44.21 41.01 -46.16
N VAL A 84 42.93 40.68 -46.35
CA VAL A 84 42.47 40.05 -47.59
C VAL A 84 42.60 41.09 -48.69
N LYS A 85 43.66 41.00 -49.49
CA LYS A 85 43.94 41.91 -50.61
C LYS A 85 42.87 41.76 -51.69
N VAL A 86 41.85 42.62 -51.59
CA VAL A 86 40.75 42.71 -52.55
C VAL A 86 41.23 43.43 -53.80
N ASN A 87 41.48 42.67 -54.87
CA ASN A 87 41.89 43.21 -56.17
C ASN A 87 40.75 44.05 -56.79
N ILE A 88 40.87 45.38 -56.71
CA ILE A 88 39.81 46.35 -57.05
C ILE A 88 39.34 46.21 -58.51
N ASP A 89 40.24 45.89 -59.43
CA ASP A 89 39.90 45.74 -60.85
C ASP A 89 38.98 44.54 -61.12
N ARG A 90 39.08 43.45 -60.34
CA ARG A 90 38.08 42.35 -60.40
C ARG A 90 36.72 42.78 -59.88
N VAL A 91 36.66 43.60 -58.83
CA VAL A 91 35.39 44.14 -58.30
C VAL A 91 34.68 44.97 -59.37
N LEU A 92 35.43 45.81 -60.09
CA LEU A 92 34.91 46.62 -61.20
C LEU A 92 34.57 45.77 -62.43
N ALA A 93 35.35 44.74 -62.75
CA ALA A 93 35.08 43.83 -63.87
C ALA A 93 33.79 43.01 -63.67
N ILE A 94 33.56 42.46 -62.47
CA ILE A 94 32.32 41.75 -62.11
C ILE A 94 31.12 42.71 -62.22
N ARG A 95 31.27 43.96 -61.75
CA ARG A 95 30.22 44.98 -61.83
C ARG A 95 29.91 45.44 -63.27
N ARG A 96 30.89 45.40 -64.18
CA ARG A 96 30.71 45.74 -65.61
C ARG A 96 30.15 44.59 -66.46
N LYS A 97 30.41 43.33 -66.13
CA LYS A 97 30.02 42.16 -66.96
C LYS A 97 28.54 41.75 -66.87
N GLY A 98 27.71 42.44 -66.08
CA GLY A 98 26.28 42.10 -65.94
C GLY A 98 26.01 40.71 -65.31
N GLY A 99 27.01 40.12 -64.64
CA GLY A 99 26.96 38.77 -64.08
C GLY A 99 26.08 38.67 -62.83
N LEU A 100 24.76 38.74 -63.01
CA LEU A 100 23.76 38.75 -61.94
C LEU A 100 23.49 37.36 -61.31
N VAL A 101 24.52 36.53 -61.16
CA VAL A 101 24.43 35.17 -60.57
C VAL A 101 25.50 35.03 -59.49
N GLY A 102 25.09 34.61 -58.29
CA GLY A 102 25.98 34.48 -57.12
C GLY A 102 25.69 35.50 -56.01
N GLY A 103 26.39 36.64 -56.00
CA GLY A 103 26.52 37.51 -54.82
C GLY A 103 25.22 38.05 -54.20
N LEU A 104 24.19 38.31 -55.00
CA LEU A 104 22.87 38.73 -54.48
C LEU A 104 22.10 37.55 -53.86
N SER A 105 22.11 36.40 -54.55
CA SER A 105 21.48 35.15 -54.09
C SER A 105 22.07 34.68 -52.75
N VAL A 106 23.41 34.65 -52.64
CA VAL A 106 24.12 34.25 -51.41
C VAL A 106 23.74 35.15 -50.22
N ARG A 107 23.63 36.47 -50.43
CA ARG A 107 23.15 37.43 -49.42
C ARG A 107 21.73 37.11 -48.93
N ILE A 108 20.83 36.81 -49.86
CA ILE A 108 19.43 36.48 -49.59
C ILE A 108 19.34 35.14 -48.85
N ILE A 109 20.08 34.12 -49.28
CA ILE A 109 20.13 32.79 -48.66
C ILE A 109 20.59 32.89 -47.20
N PHE A 110 21.69 33.60 -46.92
CA PHE A 110 22.19 33.77 -45.54
C PHE A 110 21.24 34.57 -44.62
N LEU A 111 20.32 35.36 -45.18
CA LEU A 111 19.28 36.11 -44.44
C LEU A 111 17.96 35.35 -44.29
N LEU A 112 17.56 34.55 -45.29
CA LEU A 112 16.31 33.79 -45.26
C LEU A 112 16.45 32.49 -44.45
N ILE A 113 17.58 31.79 -44.51
CA ILE A 113 17.76 30.51 -43.76
C ILE A 113 17.45 30.65 -42.26
N PRO A 114 17.99 31.65 -41.52
CA PRO A 114 17.70 31.80 -40.09
C PRO A 114 16.22 32.11 -39.83
N VAL A 115 15.60 32.97 -40.64
CA VAL A 115 14.18 33.33 -40.53
C VAL A 115 13.29 32.12 -40.82
N MET A 116 13.60 31.34 -41.86
CA MET A 116 12.88 30.11 -42.19
C MET A 116 13.01 29.06 -41.08
N ILE A 117 14.20 28.90 -40.49
CA ILE A 117 14.38 28.02 -39.32
C ILE A 117 13.50 28.49 -38.16
N ILE A 118 13.52 29.78 -37.82
CA ILE A 118 12.71 30.37 -36.74
C ILE A 118 11.20 30.22 -36.98
N CYS A 119 10.74 30.42 -38.21
CA CYS A 119 9.33 30.19 -38.56
C CYS A 119 8.96 28.70 -38.48
N MET A 120 9.79 27.80 -38.98
CA MET A 120 9.52 26.36 -38.98
C MET A 120 9.51 25.77 -37.57
N THR A 121 10.45 26.14 -36.69
CA THR A 121 10.44 25.74 -35.27
C THR A 121 9.22 26.27 -34.54
N GLY A 122 8.78 27.51 -34.83
CA GLY A 122 7.54 28.08 -34.29
C GLY A 122 6.31 27.29 -34.73
N VAL A 123 6.17 27.00 -36.03
CA VAL A 123 5.07 26.20 -36.59
C VAL A 123 5.06 24.78 -36.02
N VAL A 124 6.22 24.12 -35.92
CA VAL A 124 6.36 22.80 -35.28
C VAL A 124 5.94 22.85 -33.81
N SER A 125 6.34 23.89 -33.07
CA SER A 125 5.98 24.05 -31.66
C SER A 125 4.48 24.19 -31.45
N VAL A 126 3.80 24.96 -32.30
CA VAL A 126 2.34 25.15 -32.27
C VAL A 126 1.61 23.88 -32.71
N TYR A 127 2.07 23.21 -33.77
CA TYR A 127 1.41 22.02 -34.33
C TYR A 127 1.46 20.81 -33.37
N PHE A 128 2.60 20.58 -32.70
CA PHE A 128 2.75 19.50 -31.72
C PHE A 128 2.45 19.93 -30.27
N ASN A 129 2.14 21.20 -30.03
CA ASN A 129 2.00 21.81 -28.70
C ASN A 129 3.18 21.46 -27.74
N THR A 130 4.38 21.31 -28.30
CA THR A 130 5.59 20.79 -27.63
C THR A 130 6.82 21.50 -28.20
N LEU A 131 7.76 21.94 -27.35
CA LEU A 131 8.99 22.59 -27.80
C LEU A 131 9.88 21.64 -28.64
N PRO A 132 10.65 22.10 -29.64
CA PRO A 132 11.39 21.19 -30.52
C PRO A 132 12.50 20.40 -29.80
N LEU A 133 13.18 21.01 -28.82
CA LEU A 133 14.14 20.33 -27.96
C LEU A 133 13.48 19.25 -27.08
N THR A 134 12.29 19.53 -26.53
CA THR A 134 11.50 18.55 -25.77
C THR A 134 11.05 17.41 -26.67
N LEU A 135 10.59 17.72 -27.89
CA LEU A 135 10.17 16.75 -28.89
C LEU A 135 11.32 15.81 -29.30
N LEU A 136 12.55 16.33 -29.41
CA LEU A 136 13.75 15.54 -29.72
C LEU A 136 14.23 14.68 -28.54
N LYS A 137 14.21 15.19 -27.29
CA LYS A 137 14.71 14.46 -26.11
C LYS A 137 13.69 13.48 -25.51
N PHE A 138 12.40 13.84 -25.53
CA PHE A 138 11.33 13.13 -24.81
C PHE A 138 10.15 12.69 -25.70
N GLY A 139 10.17 13.00 -27.00
CA GLY A 139 9.05 12.76 -27.89
C GLY A 139 7.89 13.72 -27.65
N ARG A 140 6.70 13.38 -28.17
CA ARG A 140 5.46 14.14 -27.93
C ARG A 140 5.08 13.99 -26.46
N VAL A 141 4.85 15.11 -25.77
CA VAL A 141 4.42 15.16 -24.37
C VAL A 141 3.19 16.05 -24.29
N GLU A 142 2.09 15.52 -23.77
CA GLU A 142 0.85 16.25 -23.56
C GLU A 142 0.57 16.34 -22.06
N ASN A 143 0.18 17.52 -21.55
CA ASN A 143 -0.26 17.65 -20.15
C ASN A 143 -1.71 17.15 -19.96
N ARG A 144 -1.98 15.95 -20.46
CA ARG A 144 -3.29 15.30 -20.49
C ARG A 144 -3.34 14.18 -19.47
N ASP A 145 -4.43 14.15 -18.70
CA ASP A 145 -4.75 13.11 -17.71
C ASP A 145 -3.51 12.75 -16.83
N PRO A 146 -2.80 13.75 -16.23
CA PRO A 146 -1.60 13.51 -15.44
C PRO A 146 -1.91 12.67 -14.20
N PRO A 147 -1.00 11.77 -13.77
CA PRO A 147 -1.16 11.09 -12.49
C PRO A 147 -1.09 12.09 -11.35
N LYS A 148 -1.95 11.93 -10.34
CA LYS A 148 -1.89 12.70 -9.11
C LYS A 148 -1.15 11.92 -8.04
N MET A 149 0.04 12.40 -7.69
CA MET A 149 0.72 11.98 -6.46
C MET A 149 -0.07 12.46 -5.24
N LEU A 150 -0.05 11.65 -4.20
CA LEU A 150 -0.65 11.95 -2.90
C LEU A 150 0.43 12.62 -2.04
N ILE A 151 0.15 13.83 -1.53
CA ILE A 151 1.14 14.73 -0.92
C ILE A 151 0.52 15.31 0.36
N ASP A 152 1.27 15.30 1.46
CA ASP A 152 0.79 15.88 2.71
C ASP A 152 0.69 17.40 2.59
N SER A 153 -0.55 17.89 2.74
CA SER A 153 -0.89 19.31 2.76
C SER A 153 -2.25 19.47 3.45
N GLU A 154 -2.22 19.98 4.69
CA GLU A 154 -3.37 20.30 5.56
C GLU A 154 -4.65 19.47 5.31
N GLY A 155 -4.56 18.19 5.69
CA GLY A 155 -5.60 17.18 5.45
C GLY A 155 -5.42 16.41 4.14
N GLY A 156 -4.18 16.21 3.71
CA GLY A 156 -3.81 15.39 2.56
C GLY A 156 -3.34 13.99 2.99
N CYS A 157 -3.82 12.97 2.29
CA CYS A 157 -3.14 11.67 2.21
C CYS A 157 -2.05 11.77 1.13
N CYS A 158 -1.00 10.96 1.11
CA CYS A 158 -0.35 10.11 2.11
C CYS A 158 1.08 9.94 1.56
N PRO A 159 2.15 10.19 2.33
CA PRO A 159 3.51 10.06 1.81
C PRO A 159 3.84 8.61 1.39
N PRO A 160 4.81 8.42 0.48
CA PRO A 160 5.50 7.15 0.28
C PRO A 160 5.89 6.52 1.62
N SER A 161 5.41 5.30 1.86
CA SER A 161 5.82 4.50 3.02
C SER A 161 7.21 3.92 2.76
N LEU A 162 8.04 3.88 3.79
CA LEU A 162 9.37 3.27 3.76
C LEU A 162 9.48 2.24 4.88
N GLU A 163 9.70 1.00 4.50
CA GLU A 163 9.82 -0.14 5.41
C GLU A 163 11.22 -0.73 5.28
N ILE A 164 12.03 -0.63 6.35
CA ILE A 164 13.35 -1.29 6.40
C ILE A 164 13.12 -2.80 6.39
N GLN A 165 13.74 -3.51 5.45
CA GLN A 165 13.55 -4.96 5.31
C GLN A 165 14.68 -5.76 5.96
N HIS A 166 15.94 -5.48 5.61
CA HIS A 166 17.08 -6.21 6.16
C HIS A 166 18.24 -5.28 6.55
N SER A 167 18.79 -5.50 7.74
CA SER A 167 20.08 -4.95 8.20
C SER A 167 21.19 -5.98 7.99
N GLY A 168 21.62 -6.16 6.73
CA GLY A 168 22.60 -7.18 6.35
C GLY A 168 24.06 -6.71 6.45
N PRO A 169 25.05 -7.63 6.39
CA PRO A 169 26.47 -7.28 6.34
C PRO A 169 26.89 -6.57 5.02
N THR A 170 25.97 -6.41 4.07
CA THR A 170 26.16 -5.75 2.77
C THR A 170 25.51 -4.35 2.70
N GLY A 171 25.05 -3.80 3.84
CA GLY A 171 24.31 -2.54 3.92
C GLY A 171 22.85 -2.74 4.34
N MET A 172 22.12 -1.63 4.50
CA MET A 172 20.68 -1.67 4.77
C MET A 172 19.90 -1.72 3.46
N SER A 173 18.72 -2.34 3.49
CA SER A 173 17.72 -2.25 2.41
C SER A 173 16.35 -1.82 2.92
N ALA A 174 15.67 -0.99 2.13
CA ALA A 174 14.31 -0.52 2.42
C ALA A 174 13.39 -0.69 1.22
N ASN A 175 12.16 -1.13 1.47
CA ASN A 175 11.10 -1.19 0.47
C ASN A 175 10.28 0.11 0.54
N CYS A 176 10.19 0.82 -0.57
CA CYS A 176 9.32 1.98 -0.72
C CYS A 176 7.99 1.56 -1.35
N SER A 177 6.88 1.92 -0.72
CA SER A 177 5.52 1.63 -1.18
C SER A 177 4.75 2.94 -1.37
N VAL A 178 4.08 3.10 -2.51
CA VAL A 178 3.55 4.39 -2.96
C VAL A 178 2.15 4.25 -3.53
N LEU A 179 1.19 4.98 -2.95
CA LEU A 179 -0.17 5.14 -3.48
C LEU A 179 -0.28 6.40 -4.36
N LEU A 180 -0.83 6.24 -5.55
CA LEU A 180 -1.06 7.32 -6.51
C LEU A 180 -2.39 7.16 -7.23
N LEU A 181 -2.94 8.26 -7.75
CA LEU A 181 -4.24 8.27 -8.43
C LEU A 181 -4.07 8.57 -9.93
N ALA A 182 -4.66 7.76 -10.79
CA ALA A 182 -4.78 8.06 -12.22
C ALA A 182 -6.24 8.38 -12.60
N MET A 183 -6.44 9.23 -13.60
CA MET A 183 -7.78 9.61 -14.05
C MET A 183 -8.45 8.46 -14.81
N MET A 184 -9.72 8.19 -14.51
CA MET A 184 -10.50 7.10 -15.11
C MET A 184 -10.94 7.47 -16.53
N PRO A 185 -10.46 6.79 -17.60
CA PRO A 185 -10.91 7.08 -18.94
C PRO A 185 -12.33 6.52 -19.17
N PRO A 186 -13.15 7.14 -20.03
CA PRO A 186 -14.56 6.75 -20.25
C PRO A 186 -14.77 5.38 -20.95
N ARG A 187 -13.71 4.57 -21.10
CA ARG A 187 -13.75 3.18 -21.56
C ARG A 187 -13.19 2.19 -20.52
N GLY A 188 -13.16 2.55 -19.25
CA GLY A 188 -12.99 1.62 -18.10
C GLY A 188 -11.57 1.07 -17.86
N SER A 189 -10.65 1.21 -18.81
CA SER A 189 -9.25 0.74 -18.67
C SER A 189 -8.26 1.90 -18.63
N ALA A 190 -7.99 2.42 -17.43
CA ALA A 190 -6.79 3.24 -17.19
C ALA A 190 -5.54 2.38 -17.32
N THR A 191 -4.57 2.83 -18.11
CA THR A 191 -3.20 2.32 -18.14
C THR A 191 -2.48 2.62 -16.82
N PRO A 192 -1.67 1.70 -16.28
CA PRO A 192 -0.89 1.96 -15.07
C PRO A 192 0.15 3.06 -15.32
N PRO A 193 0.21 4.11 -14.48
CA PRO A 193 1.33 5.06 -14.51
C PRO A 193 2.65 4.37 -14.20
N ARG A 194 3.74 4.83 -14.83
CA ARG A 194 5.10 4.47 -14.42
C ARG A 194 5.58 5.42 -13.34
N VAL A 195 6.14 4.89 -12.27
CA VAL A 195 6.67 5.64 -11.14
C VAL A 195 8.17 5.84 -11.33
N HIS A 196 8.66 7.03 -11.00
CA HIS A 196 10.07 7.41 -11.03
C HIS A 196 10.45 8.00 -9.68
N TRP A 197 11.64 7.67 -9.19
CA TRP A 197 12.06 8.03 -7.84
C TRP A 197 13.54 8.39 -7.76
N VAL A 198 13.87 9.22 -6.76
CA VAL A 198 15.22 9.51 -6.29
C VAL A 198 15.27 9.39 -4.77
N ALA A 199 16.32 8.78 -4.24
CA ALA A 199 16.65 8.89 -2.82
C ALA A 199 17.82 9.87 -2.68
N LEU A 200 17.60 10.90 -1.86
CA LEU A 200 18.57 11.96 -1.58
C LEU A 200 19.00 11.86 -0.12
N GLU A 201 20.29 12.04 0.14
CA GLU A 201 20.80 12.22 1.51
C GLU A 201 20.25 13.55 2.08
N ALA A 202 19.71 13.51 3.29
CA ALA A 202 19.02 14.65 3.89
C ALA A 202 20.04 15.64 4.49
N ALA A 203 20.54 16.54 3.65
CA ALA A 203 21.16 17.77 4.13
C ALA A 203 20.16 18.54 5.01
N SER A 204 20.67 19.34 5.95
CA SER A 204 19.91 20.00 7.04
C SER A 204 18.74 20.89 6.63
N THR A 205 18.56 21.16 5.32
CA THR A 205 17.25 21.49 4.72
C THR A 205 17.11 20.79 3.37
N PRO A 206 16.27 19.74 3.22
CA PRO A 206 16.07 19.07 1.93
C PRO A 206 15.27 19.97 0.98
N LYS A 207 15.94 20.56 -0.02
CA LYS A 207 15.28 21.24 -1.15
C LYS A 207 14.48 20.21 -1.94
N THR A 208 13.22 20.50 -2.23
CA THR A 208 12.35 19.57 -2.97
C THR A 208 12.66 19.61 -4.48
N PRO A 209 13.05 18.50 -5.12
CA PRO A 209 13.25 18.45 -6.57
C PRO A 209 11.90 18.57 -7.30
N SER A 210 11.92 19.08 -8.54
CA SER A 210 10.74 19.02 -9.41
C SER A 210 10.50 17.58 -9.92
N SER A 211 9.27 17.25 -10.31
CA SER A 211 8.95 15.96 -10.97
C SER A 211 9.85 15.66 -12.17
N PHE A 212 10.34 16.68 -12.86
CA PHE A 212 11.26 16.52 -13.98
C PHE A 212 12.68 16.14 -13.53
N GLN A 213 13.17 16.68 -12.42
CA GLN A 213 14.45 16.27 -11.82
C GLN A 213 14.37 14.84 -11.28
N VAL A 214 13.25 14.46 -10.65
CA VAL A 214 13.00 13.08 -10.21
C VAL A 214 12.98 12.12 -11.41
N LEU A 215 12.37 12.49 -12.53
CA LEU A 215 12.41 11.71 -13.78
C LEU A 215 13.84 11.57 -14.36
N GLU A 216 14.68 12.61 -14.25
CA GLU A 216 16.08 12.56 -14.71
C GLU A 216 17.08 11.93 -13.72
N GLY A 217 16.63 11.47 -12.54
CA GLY A 217 17.50 10.91 -11.52
C GLY A 217 18.38 11.96 -10.81
N ARG A 218 17.83 13.16 -10.57
CA ARG A 218 18.56 14.33 -10.04
C ARG A 218 17.98 14.90 -8.76
N ASP A 219 18.85 15.56 -7.98
CA ASP A 219 18.45 16.41 -6.85
C ASP A 219 17.89 17.77 -7.30
N ALA A 220 17.52 18.60 -6.32
CA ALA A 220 16.98 19.93 -6.54
C ALA A 220 18.00 20.95 -7.10
N ASP A 221 19.30 20.75 -6.86
CA ASP A 221 20.40 21.57 -7.38
C ASP A 221 20.98 21.04 -8.72
N ASN A 222 20.34 20.01 -9.30
CA ASN A 222 20.61 19.36 -10.58
C ASN A 222 21.84 18.43 -10.60
N ASN A 223 22.38 18.03 -9.45
CA ASN A 223 23.36 16.95 -9.31
C ASN A 223 22.68 15.58 -9.56
N PRO A 224 23.42 14.52 -9.94
CA PRO A 224 22.88 13.15 -9.90
C PRO A 224 22.51 12.76 -8.47
N ALA A 225 21.35 12.11 -8.29
CA ALA A 225 20.94 11.56 -7.01
C ALA A 225 21.81 10.35 -6.63
N ALA A 226 21.99 10.10 -5.33
CA ALA A 226 22.74 8.95 -4.82
C ALA A 226 22.12 7.62 -5.28
N PHE A 227 20.79 7.52 -5.23
CA PHE A 227 20.03 6.42 -5.80
C PHE A 227 18.87 6.97 -6.63
N SER A 228 18.56 6.33 -7.76
CA SER A 228 17.40 6.67 -8.58
C SER A 228 16.91 5.46 -9.38
N GLY A 229 15.64 5.47 -9.78
CA GLY A 229 15.07 4.38 -10.56
C GLY A 229 13.64 4.60 -11.01
N SER A 230 13.03 3.53 -11.53
CA SER A 230 11.63 3.53 -11.95
C SER A 230 10.96 2.18 -11.69
N ALA A 231 9.67 2.20 -11.36
CA ALA A 231 8.85 1.03 -11.13
C ALA A 231 7.52 1.13 -11.88
N ASP A 232 7.00 0.01 -12.37
CA ASP A 232 5.65 -0.05 -12.95
C ASP A 232 4.61 -0.20 -11.83
N SER A 233 3.49 0.52 -11.92
CA SER A 233 2.41 0.43 -10.94
C SER A 233 1.38 -0.65 -11.29
N ALA A 234 0.68 -1.15 -10.28
CA ALA A 234 -0.47 -2.04 -10.41
C ALA A 234 -1.73 -1.36 -9.85
N LYS A 235 -2.91 -1.72 -10.35
CA LYS A 235 -4.18 -1.31 -9.71
C LYS A 235 -4.23 -1.90 -8.29
N THR A 236 -4.73 -1.12 -7.34
CA THR A 236 -4.93 -1.57 -5.96
C THR A 236 -6.32 -1.16 -5.46
N GLU A 237 -6.67 -1.55 -4.25
CA GLU A 237 -7.75 -0.92 -3.50
C GLU A 237 -7.10 -0.01 -2.42
N ALA A 238 -7.56 1.23 -2.34
CA ALA A 238 -6.94 2.25 -1.50
C ALA A 238 -7.15 2.01 0.00
N ASN A 239 -8.31 1.56 0.46
CA ASN A 239 -8.53 1.26 1.89
C ASN A 239 -7.62 0.10 2.36
N PHE A 240 -7.46 -0.94 1.53
CA PHE A 240 -6.49 -2.01 1.72
C PHE A 240 -5.06 -1.47 1.83
N TRP A 241 -4.59 -0.70 0.83
CA TRP A 241 -3.24 -0.12 0.88
C TRP A 241 -3.06 0.78 2.12
N LEU A 242 -4.05 1.59 2.48
CA LEU A 242 -3.99 2.46 3.65
C LEU A 242 -3.86 1.64 4.95
N GLN A 243 -4.66 0.59 5.11
CA GLN A 243 -4.59 -0.28 6.29
C GLN A 243 -3.27 -1.04 6.37
N THR A 244 -2.75 -1.56 5.25
CA THR A 244 -1.44 -2.23 5.20
C THR A 244 -0.31 -1.35 5.72
N HIS A 245 -0.32 -0.05 5.40
CA HIS A 245 0.71 0.91 5.83
C HIS A 245 0.25 1.78 7.02
N LYS A 246 -0.58 1.21 7.92
CA LYS A 246 -1.06 1.81 9.19
C LYS A 246 -1.77 3.19 9.10
N TYR A 247 -2.26 3.60 7.92
CA TYR A 247 -2.97 4.88 7.77
C TYR A 247 -4.40 4.85 8.34
N ALA A 248 -4.74 5.88 9.13
CA ALA A 248 -6.05 5.98 9.78
C ALA A 248 -7.23 6.03 8.77
N SER A 249 -8.25 5.19 8.99
CA SER A 249 -9.38 4.99 8.07
C SER A 249 -10.17 6.26 7.73
N ARG A 250 -10.10 7.31 8.58
CA ARG A 250 -10.65 8.65 8.30
C ARG A 250 -10.17 9.23 6.96
N VAL A 251 -8.96 8.89 6.53
CA VAL A 251 -8.30 9.46 5.35
C VAL A 251 -8.83 8.84 4.05
N TYR A 252 -9.19 7.54 4.07
CA TYR A 252 -9.91 6.89 2.96
C TYR A 252 -11.22 7.63 2.61
N TYR A 253 -12.01 7.97 3.63
CA TYR A 253 -13.24 8.77 3.47
C TYR A 253 -12.97 10.19 2.94
N GLN A 254 -11.81 10.78 3.25
CA GLN A 254 -11.39 12.05 2.65
C GLN A 254 -11.05 11.88 1.16
N MET A 255 -10.38 10.80 0.75
CA MET A 255 -10.08 10.52 -0.67
C MET A 255 -11.36 10.26 -1.49
N LEU A 256 -12.32 9.49 -0.96
CA LEU A 256 -13.64 9.28 -1.59
C LEU A 256 -14.41 10.59 -1.86
N LYS A 257 -14.14 11.65 -1.09
CA LYS A 257 -14.82 12.97 -1.18
C LYS A 257 -14.00 14.03 -1.92
N ARG A 258 -12.73 14.26 -1.55
CA ARG A 258 -11.83 15.25 -2.16
C ARG A 258 -11.38 14.79 -3.55
N GLU A 259 -10.89 13.56 -3.67
CA GLU A 259 -10.25 13.05 -4.89
C GLU A 259 -11.21 12.35 -5.87
N GLN A 260 -12.50 12.22 -5.49
CA GLN A 260 -13.51 11.50 -6.26
C GLN A 260 -13.06 10.07 -6.62
N LEU A 261 -12.43 9.41 -5.64
CA LEU A 261 -11.95 8.03 -5.75
C LEU A 261 -13.07 7.09 -6.23
N TYR A 262 -12.72 6.19 -7.15
CA TYR A 262 -13.60 5.28 -7.88
C TYR A 262 -14.70 5.92 -8.75
N LYS A 263 -14.82 7.26 -8.76
CA LYS A 263 -15.80 8.02 -9.59
C LYS A 263 -15.14 8.78 -10.75
N ARG A 264 -13.93 9.29 -10.53
CA ARG A 264 -13.09 9.99 -11.52
C ARG A 264 -11.63 9.55 -11.48
N THR A 265 -11.19 8.99 -10.37
CA THR A 265 -9.82 8.52 -10.17
C THR A 265 -9.80 7.04 -9.79
N ILE A 266 -8.76 6.33 -10.21
CA ILE A 266 -8.47 4.93 -9.84
C ILE A 266 -7.15 4.93 -9.05
N PRO A 267 -7.07 4.25 -7.89
CA PRO A 267 -5.83 4.08 -7.17
C PRO A 267 -4.92 3.02 -7.80
N PHE A 268 -3.63 3.34 -7.83
CA PHE A 268 -2.55 2.46 -8.24
C PHE A 268 -1.49 2.46 -7.14
N GLN A 269 -0.84 1.32 -6.93
CA GLN A 269 0.33 1.18 -6.07
C GLN A 269 1.58 0.89 -6.89
N ALA A 270 2.72 1.41 -6.48
CA ALA A 270 4.03 0.95 -6.92
C ALA A 270 4.89 0.62 -5.68
N SER A 271 5.76 -0.39 -5.83
CA SER A 271 6.71 -0.79 -4.80
C SER A 271 8.10 -0.97 -5.42
N PHE A 272 9.15 -0.49 -4.75
CA PHE A 272 10.53 -0.63 -5.22
C PHE A 272 11.51 -0.73 -4.05
N PHE A 273 12.60 -1.47 -4.27
CA PHE A 273 13.65 -1.68 -3.28
C PHE A 273 14.76 -0.63 -3.42
N LEU A 274 15.23 -0.18 -2.27
CA LEU A 274 16.40 0.68 -2.09
C LEU A 274 17.49 -0.19 -1.49
N ASP A 275 18.43 -0.64 -2.32
CA ASP A 275 19.53 -1.51 -1.93
C ASP A 275 20.83 -0.72 -1.80
N GLY A 276 21.67 -1.09 -0.82
CA GLY A 276 22.98 -0.48 -0.62
C GLY A 276 22.96 0.85 0.13
N LEU A 277 21.93 1.09 0.96
CA LEU A 277 21.89 2.24 1.87
C LEU A 277 23.01 2.12 2.92
N GLU A 278 23.68 3.23 3.22
CA GLU A 278 24.77 3.24 4.20
C GLU A 278 24.23 2.98 5.61
N ALA A 279 24.93 2.12 6.37
CA ALA A 279 24.49 1.67 7.70
C ALA A 279 24.93 2.61 8.84
N THR A 280 25.23 3.87 8.52
CA THR A 280 25.91 4.84 9.39
C THR A 280 25.21 6.19 9.37
N ASP A 281 24.31 6.41 10.33
CA ASP A 281 23.76 7.71 10.78
C ASP A 281 23.37 8.68 9.64
N THR A 282 22.87 8.13 8.55
CA THR A 282 22.59 8.81 7.28
C THR A 282 21.09 8.90 7.10
N HIS A 283 20.63 10.12 6.84
CA HIS A 283 19.23 10.42 6.65
C HIS A 283 18.93 10.32 5.15
N TYR A 284 17.88 9.59 4.74
CA TYR A 284 17.46 9.53 3.34
C TYR A 284 16.02 10.01 3.16
N VAL A 285 15.80 10.90 2.19
CA VAL A 285 14.46 11.34 1.78
C VAL A 285 14.21 10.89 0.34
N VAL A 286 13.10 10.19 0.13
CA VAL A 286 12.73 9.61 -1.16
C VAL A 286 11.66 10.48 -1.82
N PHE A 287 12.01 11.07 -2.95
CA PHE A 287 11.10 11.85 -3.78
C PHE A 287 10.60 11.00 -4.93
N VAL A 288 9.27 10.96 -5.09
CA VAL A 288 8.60 10.05 -6.03
C VAL A 288 7.64 10.83 -6.91
N THR A 289 7.70 10.62 -8.23
CA THR A 289 6.74 11.14 -9.20
C THR A 289 6.17 10.02 -10.06
N ALA A 290 5.12 10.31 -10.81
CA ALA A 290 4.49 9.36 -11.72
C ALA A 290 4.25 9.98 -13.10
N GLN A 291 4.45 9.16 -14.14
CA GLN A 291 4.23 9.49 -15.54
C GLN A 291 3.09 8.65 -16.12
N ASN A 292 2.14 9.29 -16.81
CA ASN A 292 1.15 8.61 -17.63
C ASN A 292 1.85 8.08 -18.90
N PRO A 293 1.82 6.77 -19.21
CA PRO A 293 2.55 6.20 -20.35
C PRO A 293 2.05 6.67 -21.72
N ASP A 294 0.75 7.00 -21.83
CA ASP A 294 0.11 7.38 -23.10
C ASP A 294 0.39 8.83 -23.47
N SER A 295 0.22 9.75 -22.51
CA SER A 295 0.40 11.21 -22.72
C SER A 295 1.82 11.70 -22.40
N ARG A 296 2.62 10.90 -21.68
CA ARG A 296 3.89 11.28 -21.04
C ARG A 296 3.78 12.39 -19.99
N ALA A 297 2.55 12.74 -19.59
CA ALA A 297 2.30 13.71 -18.53
C ALA A 297 2.90 13.25 -17.20
N LEU A 298 3.74 14.10 -16.60
CA LEU A 298 4.21 13.94 -15.22
C LEU A 298 3.18 14.52 -14.23
N ALA A 299 3.19 14.01 -13.00
CA ALA A 299 2.53 14.66 -11.89
C ALA A 299 3.08 16.08 -11.66
N GLU A 300 2.21 17.05 -11.31
CA GLU A 300 2.59 18.46 -11.09
C GLU A 300 3.76 18.61 -10.09
N ARG A 301 3.74 17.77 -9.04
CA ARG A 301 4.72 17.74 -7.96
C ARG A 301 5.02 16.29 -7.58
N PRO A 302 6.24 15.95 -7.16
CA PRO A 302 6.51 14.67 -6.54
C PRO A 302 5.90 14.60 -5.14
N ALA A 303 5.59 13.39 -4.68
CA ALA A 303 5.43 13.13 -3.26
C ALA A 303 6.81 12.97 -2.60
N GLN A 304 6.88 13.32 -1.33
CA GLN A 304 8.05 13.17 -0.46
C GLN A 304 7.72 12.13 0.60
N SER A 305 8.61 11.15 0.81
CA SER A 305 8.49 10.18 1.89
C SER A 305 8.62 10.83 3.27
N ALA A 306 8.31 10.06 4.33
CA ALA A 306 8.94 10.33 5.62
C ALA A 306 10.47 10.25 5.51
N GLU A 307 11.18 10.91 6.42
CA GLU A 307 12.64 10.86 6.48
C GLU A 307 13.09 9.49 7.00
N LEU A 308 13.77 8.72 6.15
CA LEU A 308 14.31 7.41 6.51
C LEU A 308 15.64 7.62 7.23
N LEU A 309 15.56 7.70 8.55
CA LEU A 309 16.71 7.64 9.44
C LEU A 309 17.25 6.21 9.46
N THR A 310 18.51 5.98 9.08
CA THR A 310 19.14 4.63 9.12
C THR A 310 19.48 4.15 10.54
N SER A 311 18.90 4.77 11.57
CA SER A 311 19.00 4.34 12.96
C SER A 311 17.91 3.32 13.29
N SER A 312 18.28 2.17 13.85
CA SER A 312 17.31 1.18 14.34
C SER A 312 16.72 1.57 15.71
N CYS A 313 15.40 1.47 15.88
CA CYS A 313 14.78 1.32 17.21
C CYS A 313 15.22 -0.03 17.85
N ALA A 314 14.85 -0.27 19.11
CA ALA A 314 15.01 -1.58 19.73
C ALA A 314 14.13 -2.67 19.06
N PRO A 315 14.51 -3.96 19.12
CA PRO A 315 13.65 -5.08 18.70
C PRO A 315 12.29 -5.10 19.41
N PHE A 316 11.28 -5.67 18.72
CA PHE A 316 9.87 -5.79 19.18
C PHE A 316 9.16 -4.47 19.54
N CYS A 317 9.79 -3.34 19.27
CA CYS A 317 9.27 -2.00 19.52
C CYS A 317 8.25 -1.56 18.45
N GLU A 318 7.17 -0.89 18.86
CA GLU A 318 6.26 -0.19 17.94
C GLU A 318 6.64 1.29 17.75
N ASN A 319 7.20 1.98 18.75
CA ASN A 319 7.72 3.35 18.59
C ASN A 319 8.86 3.73 19.56
N CYS A 320 9.85 4.47 19.07
CA CYS A 320 10.99 5.00 19.83
C CYS A 320 11.16 6.54 19.73
N ASP A 321 10.15 7.30 19.32
CA ASP A 321 10.19 8.77 19.16
C ASP A 321 10.63 9.56 20.41
N LEU A 322 10.29 9.12 21.63
CA LEU A 322 10.55 9.86 22.87
C LEU A 322 11.91 9.52 23.51
N ARG A 323 12.37 8.27 23.43
CA ARG A 323 13.68 7.82 23.93
C ARG A 323 14.78 7.85 22.88
N GLY A 324 14.43 7.92 21.60
CA GLY A 324 15.37 7.92 20.47
C GLY A 324 15.87 6.52 20.08
N PRO A 325 16.81 6.46 19.12
CA PRO A 325 17.23 5.21 18.51
C PRO A 325 17.89 4.23 19.48
N ARG A 326 17.77 2.93 19.15
CA ARG A 326 18.18 1.75 19.93
C ARG A 326 17.44 1.53 21.26
N MET A 327 16.44 2.35 21.57
CA MET A 327 15.49 2.14 22.66
C MET A 327 14.07 1.91 22.12
N CYS A 328 13.12 1.75 23.04
CA CYS A 328 11.69 1.79 22.80
C CYS A 328 11.04 2.67 23.88
N ASP A 329 9.92 3.31 23.54
CA ASP A 329 9.18 4.16 24.48
C ASP A 329 8.34 3.32 25.46
N GLU A 330 8.04 3.90 26.63
CA GLU A 330 7.30 3.22 27.71
C GLU A 330 5.93 2.72 27.22
N GLY A 331 5.71 1.41 27.28
CA GLY A 331 4.46 0.79 26.81
C GLY A 331 4.22 0.85 25.28
N ARG A 332 5.23 1.19 24.47
CA ARG A 332 5.14 1.18 22.99
C ARG A 332 5.61 -0.14 22.38
N CYS A 333 5.11 -1.23 22.93
CA CYS A 333 5.36 -2.59 22.43
C CYS A 333 4.15 -3.06 21.59
N MET A 334 4.36 -4.03 20.69
CA MET A 334 3.32 -4.52 19.79
C MET A 334 2.20 -5.28 20.55
N PRO A 335 0.98 -5.41 20.00
CA PRO A 335 -0.05 -6.25 20.60
C PRO A 335 0.43 -7.70 20.73
N GLY A 336 0.18 -8.32 21.88
CA GLY A 336 0.82 -9.59 22.23
C GLY A 336 2.27 -9.45 22.68
N THR A 337 2.69 -8.27 23.17
CA THR A 337 4.00 -8.03 23.80
C THR A 337 3.92 -6.99 24.93
N HIS A 338 4.89 -7.00 25.84
CA HIS A 338 5.07 -6.19 27.04
C HIS A 338 6.45 -5.46 27.03
N TYR A 339 6.67 -4.54 27.98
CA TYR A 339 7.81 -3.61 28.01
C TYR A 339 8.75 -3.85 29.21
N HIS A 340 10.08 -3.81 28.99
CA HIS A 340 11.08 -3.75 30.06
C HIS A 340 12.34 -2.95 29.66
N ALA A 341 12.83 -2.10 30.55
CA ALA A 341 14.10 -1.34 30.43
C ALA A 341 14.35 -0.60 29.08
N GLY A 342 13.30 -0.18 28.37
CA GLY A 342 13.42 0.45 27.05
C GLY A 342 13.51 -0.53 25.88
N ARG A 343 12.98 -1.75 26.04
CA ARG A 343 12.86 -2.83 25.05
C ARG A 343 11.53 -3.60 25.25
N CYS A 344 11.19 -4.52 24.34
CA CYS A 344 9.89 -5.20 24.29
C CYS A 344 10.03 -6.74 24.13
N PHE A 345 9.06 -7.50 24.66
CA PHE A 345 9.09 -8.97 24.87
C PHE A 345 7.64 -9.57 24.86
N PRO A 346 7.33 -10.80 24.41
CA PRO A 346 5.94 -11.27 24.07
C PRO A 346 4.88 -11.57 25.19
N CYS A 347 3.65 -11.97 24.77
CA CYS A 347 2.42 -12.37 25.52
C CYS A 347 1.68 -13.58 24.84
N THR A 348 0.52 -14.02 25.39
CA THR A 348 -0.28 -15.23 25.01
C THR A 348 -1.55 -15.00 24.12
N SER A 349 -2.27 -16.08 23.72
CA SER A 349 -3.29 -16.12 22.62
C SER A 349 -4.79 -16.17 23.00
N ASN A 350 -5.66 -16.05 21.98
CA ASN A 350 -7.15 -16.04 22.00
C ASN A 350 -7.83 -14.97 22.88
N CYS A 351 -7.03 -14.02 23.34
CA CYS A 351 -7.38 -12.92 24.22
C CYS A 351 -6.39 -11.77 23.89
N GLU A 352 -6.73 -10.50 24.21
CA GLU A 352 -6.16 -9.33 23.52
C GLU A 352 -5.10 -8.51 24.32
N VAL A 353 -4.71 -8.86 25.56
CA VAL A 353 -3.94 -7.98 26.51
C VAL A 353 -3.03 -8.74 27.54
N CYS A 354 -1.84 -8.24 27.94
CA CYS A 354 -1.02 -8.77 29.06
C CYS A 354 -0.10 -7.73 29.78
N GLU A 355 0.37 -7.97 31.02
CA GLU A 355 1.29 -7.10 31.81
C GLU A 355 2.26 -7.84 32.80
N LEU A 356 3.41 -7.21 33.15
CA LEU A 356 4.52 -7.76 33.98
C LEU A 356 4.41 -7.44 35.50
N ASN A 357 5.19 -8.12 36.35
CA ASN A 357 5.33 -7.83 37.80
C ASN A 357 6.80 -7.81 38.29
N GLU A 358 7.09 -7.02 39.34
CA GLU A 358 8.41 -6.42 39.63
C GLU A 358 9.60 -7.34 40.05
N MET A 359 9.44 -8.65 40.24
CA MET A 359 10.45 -9.48 40.95
C MET A 359 11.35 -10.39 40.08
N GLN A 360 11.22 -10.39 38.76
CA GLN A 360 12.09 -11.14 37.84
C GLN A 360 12.51 -10.23 36.67
N SER A 361 13.82 -10.02 36.50
CA SER A 361 14.38 -8.97 35.63
C SER A 361 14.82 -9.41 34.23
N ASP A 362 14.89 -10.72 33.95
CA ASP A 362 15.59 -11.27 32.77
C ASP A 362 14.87 -12.52 32.19
N ALA A 363 13.57 -12.44 31.89
CA ALA A 363 12.74 -13.51 31.24
C ALA A 363 11.47 -12.93 30.54
N ASP A 364 10.78 -13.70 29.68
CA ASP A 364 10.18 -13.12 28.44
C ASP A 364 8.64 -13.21 28.16
N ALA A 365 7.76 -13.95 28.88
CA ALA A 365 6.37 -14.23 28.41
C ALA A 365 5.26 -14.26 29.51
N ILE A 366 3.99 -13.97 29.14
CA ILE A 366 2.88 -13.58 30.09
C ILE A 366 1.42 -13.96 29.65
N PRO A 367 0.49 -14.36 30.57
CA PRO A 367 -0.95 -14.68 30.36
C PRO A 367 -1.95 -13.53 30.02
N CYS A 368 -3.23 -13.86 29.75
CA CYS A 368 -4.32 -12.94 29.34
C CYS A 368 -5.71 -13.28 29.97
N ASP A 369 -6.63 -12.31 30.13
CA ASP A 369 -7.81 -12.38 31.02
C ASP A 369 -9.24 -12.41 30.40
N TYR A 370 -10.02 -13.42 30.85
CA TYR A 370 -11.49 -13.55 31.08
C TYR A 370 -12.59 -13.26 30.02
N GLY A 371 -13.15 -14.33 29.41
CA GLY A 371 -14.54 -14.41 28.88
C GLY A 371 -14.73 -15.25 27.58
N GLY A 372 -15.10 -14.76 26.36
CA GLY A 372 -15.84 -13.55 25.98
C GLY A 372 -15.51 -12.51 24.81
N CYS A 373 -14.45 -12.45 23.98
CA CYS A 373 -13.91 -11.22 23.27
C CYS A 373 -14.81 -9.97 23.04
N THR A 374 -14.34 -8.76 23.32
CA THR A 374 -15.04 -7.46 23.11
C THR A 374 -16.53 -7.44 23.51
N ALA A 375 -16.80 -7.09 24.77
CA ALA A 375 -18.07 -7.18 25.51
C ALA A 375 -19.42 -7.05 24.75
N GLY A 376 -20.38 -7.96 25.04
CA GLY A 376 -21.82 -7.67 25.02
C GLY A 376 -22.74 -8.82 24.58
N PHE A 377 -22.26 -9.69 23.69
CA PHE A 377 -23.11 -10.59 22.88
C PHE A 377 -23.27 -12.00 23.54
N GLY A 378 -22.47 -12.30 24.58
CA GLY A 378 -22.44 -13.56 25.32
C GLY A 378 -21.16 -14.41 25.23
N LYS A 379 -20.00 -13.99 24.70
CA LYS A 379 -19.30 -12.69 24.66
C LYS A 379 -19.29 -11.81 25.95
N LYS A 380 -18.14 -11.81 26.65
CA LYS A 380 -17.72 -11.29 27.98
C LYS A 380 -16.21 -10.80 28.09
N ASP A 381 -15.52 -10.48 26.98
CA ASP A 381 -14.04 -10.28 26.74
C ASP A 381 -13.15 -11.59 26.62
N GLY A 382 -12.11 -11.73 25.76
CA GLY A 382 -11.69 -12.98 24.98
C GLY A 382 -12.33 -14.40 25.21
N GLU A 383 -13.12 -15.15 24.39
CA GLU A 383 -13.68 -15.22 22.97
C GLU A 383 -15.27 -15.36 22.85
N CYS A 384 -15.92 -15.39 21.65
CA CYS A 384 -17.18 -14.66 21.32
C CYS A 384 -18.64 -15.28 21.45
N LEU A 385 -19.45 -15.13 20.36
CA LEU A 385 -20.88 -15.48 20.02
C LEU A 385 -22.11 -14.71 20.64
N PRO A 386 -23.30 -14.57 19.93
CA PRO A 386 -24.11 -13.31 19.98
C PRO A 386 -25.67 -13.23 19.71
N CYS A 387 -26.56 -12.79 20.64
CA CYS A 387 -28.02 -12.44 20.35
C CYS A 387 -28.92 -11.89 21.53
N GLU A 388 -30.26 -11.68 21.37
CA GLU A 388 -31.20 -10.98 22.31
C GLU A 388 -32.22 -11.85 23.12
N ALA A 389 -32.74 -12.97 22.60
CA ALA A 389 -33.97 -13.58 23.12
C ALA A 389 -33.78 -14.17 24.52
N THR A 390 -34.75 -13.95 25.40
CA THR A 390 -34.60 -14.25 26.82
C THR A 390 -34.48 -15.75 27.08
N GLY A 391 -33.49 -16.12 27.89
CA GLY A 391 -33.14 -17.52 28.17
C GLY A 391 -32.45 -18.24 26.99
N CYS A 392 -32.22 -17.60 25.85
CA CYS A 392 -31.75 -18.26 24.65
C CYS A 392 -30.22 -18.26 24.51
N GLN A 393 -29.64 -19.32 23.95
CA GLN A 393 -28.20 -19.50 23.75
C GLN A 393 -27.81 -19.06 22.35
N ASP A 394 -28.46 -19.68 21.36
CA ASP A 394 -28.59 -19.18 20.00
C ASP A 394 -30.05 -18.72 19.82
N CYS A 395 -30.28 -17.53 20.37
CA CYS A 395 -31.37 -16.64 19.99
C CYS A 395 -31.29 -16.31 18.49
N ASP A 396 -32.42 -16.04 17.85
CA ASP A 396 -32.51 -16.03 16.40
C ASP A 396 -31.76 -14.85 15.73
N ALA A 397 -31.80 -14.76 14.40
CA ALA A 397 -31.06 -13.71 13.67
C ALA A 397 -31.72 -12.32 13.77
N GLU A 398 -33.04 -12.28 14.03
CA GLU A 398 -33.77 -11.09 14.49
C GLU A 398 -33.62 -10.89 16.00
N LEU A 399 -32.68 -11.65 16.58
CA LEU A 399 -32.21 -11.70 17.95
C LEU A 399 -33.26 -12.14 18.96
N SER A 400 -34.56 -11.94 18.72
CA SER A 400 -35.63 -11.81 19.71
C SER A 400 -36.62 -12.99 19.82
N ARG A 401 -36.66 -13.98 18.90
CA ARG A 401 -37.30 -15.28 19.18
C ARG A 401 -36.23 -16.31 19.55
N CYS A 402 -36.58 -17.28 20.40
CA CYS A 402 -35.62 -18.31 20.74
C CYS A 402 -35.72 -19.54 19.83
N THR A 403 -34.59 -19.89 19.20
CA THR A 403 -34.42 -21.13 18.44
C THR A 403 -33.68 -22.20 19.23
N LEU A 404 -32.69 -21.84 20.05
CA LEU A 404 -32.01 -22.77 20.95
C LEU A 404 -31.92 -22.20 22.37
N CYS A 405 -32.78 -22.67 23.26
CA CYS A 405 -32.74 -22.27 24.67
C CYS A 405 -31.40 -22.66 25.31
N LYS A 406 -30.92 -21.85 26.28
CA LYS A 406 -29.88 -22.28 27.22
C LYS A 406 -30.40 -23.51 27.98
N ALA A 407 -29.50 -24.43 28.34
CA ALA A 407 -29.85 -25.69 28.99
C ALA A 407 -30.74 -25.52 30.23
N GLY A 408 -31.69 -26.44 30.43
CA GLY A 408 -32.70 -26.39 31.51
C GLY A 408 -34.07 -25.82 31.09
N LEU A 409 -34.23 -25.34 29.85
CA LEU A 409 -35.46 -24.76 29.34
C LEU A 409 -35.94 -25.48 28.06
N GLY A 410 -37.21 -25.90 28.05
CA GLY A 410 -37.92 -26.43 26.89
C GLY A 410 -38.71 -25.35 26.13
N LEU A 411 -39.27 -25.70 24.96
CA LEU A 411 -39.92 -24.72 24.09
C LEU A 411 -41.44 -24.67 24.30
N ASP A 412 -42.00 -23.47 24.43
CA ASP A 412 -43.43 -23.21 24.39
C ASP A 412 -43.95 -23.08 22.95
N VAL A 413 -45.24 -23.36 22.73
CA VAL A 413 -45.92 -23.27 21.41
C VAL A 413 -45.89 -21.87 20.79
N ASN A 414 -45.59 -20.82 21.57
CA ASN A 414 -45.42 -19.46 21.06
C ASN A 414 -43.98 -19.16 20.57
N GLY A 415 -43.00 -20.02 20.88
CA GLY A 415 -41.58 -19.82 20.55
C GLY A 415 -40.79 -19.05 21.63
N THR A 416 -41.08 -19.33 22.89
CA THR A 416 -40.36 -18.83 24.07
C THR A 416 -39.85 -20.00 24.94
N CYS A 417 -38.81 -19.76 25.73
CA CYS A 417 -38.23 -20.77 26.63
C CYS A 417 -38.96 -20.81 27.97
N GLN A 418 -39.32 -22.00 28.45
CA GLN A 418 -39.94 -22.24 29.76
C GLN A 418 -39.35 -23.51 30.41
N GLU A 419 -39.49 -23.68 31.73
CA GLU A 419 -38.73 -24.68 32.51
C GLU A 419 -39.14 -26.15 32.24
N CYS A 420 -38.18 -27.07 32.40
CA CYS A 420 -38.41 -28.51 32.45
C CYS A 420 -39.02 -28.95 33.80
N ALA A 421 -39.46 -30.22 33.92
CA ALA A 421 -40.21 -30.71 35.09
C ALA A 421 -39.43 -30.67 36.42
N ALA A 422 -38.11 -30.80 36.35
CA ALA A 422 -37.18 -30.84 37.48
C ALA A 422 -35.77 -30.43 37.00
N PRO A 423 -34.86 -30.02 37.90
CA PRO A 423 -33.47 -29.77 37.55
C PRO A 423 -32.77 -31.02 37.00
N HIS A 424 -31.79 -30.81 36.13
CA HIS A 424 -31.03 -31.85 35.40
C HIS A 424 -31.86 -32.74 34.46
N CYS A 425 -33.12 -32.36 34.19
CA CYS A 425 -33.90 -32.88 33.09
C CYS A 425 -33.62 -32.09 31.80
N ARG A 426 -33.43 -32.78 30.69
CA ARG A 426 -33.59 -32.22 29.34
C ARG A 426 -35.01 -32.51 28.86
N CYS A 427 -35.64 -31.50 28.26
CA CYS A 427 -37.01 -31.58 27.77
C CYS A 427 -37.17 -30.80 26.46
N PHE A 428 -37.90 -31.37 25.51
CA PHE A 428 -38.30 -30.68 24.28
C PHE A 428 -39.55 -29.83 24.51
N SER A 429 -40.53 -30.38 25.23
CA SER A 429 -41.71 -29.65 25.70
C SER A 429 -41.51 -29.14 27.11
N TYR A 430 -41.99 -27.94 27.41
CA TYR A 430 -41.99 -27.40 28.79
C TYR A 430 -42.64 -28.40 29.77
N GLY A 431 -42.11 -28.50 30.99
CA GLY A 431 -42.60 -29.45 31.99
C GLY A 431 -42.34 -30.94 31.68
N GLY A 432 -41.47 -31.26 30.71
CA GLY A 432 -41.00 -32.63 30.45
C GLY A 432 -39.75 -33.03 31.27
N CYS A 433 -39.44 -34.33 31.28
CA CYS A 433 -38.16 -34.89 31.71
C CYS A 433 -37.91 -36.18 30.91
N GLU A 434 -37.49 -36.01 29.66
CA GLU A 434 -37.42 -37.09 28.66
C GLU A 434 -36.03 -37.75 28.66
N GLU A 435 -35.00 -36.95 28.90
CA GLU A 435 -33.62 -37.37 29.13
C GLU A 435 -33.05 -36.65 30.37
N CYS A 436 -32.02 -37.22 30.97
CA CYS A 436 -31.22 -36.52 31.98
C CYS A 436 -30.03 -35.80 31.34
N GLU A 437 -29.51 -34.77 32.01
CA GLU A 437 -28.25 -34.15 31.63
C GLU A 437 -27.08 -35.14 31.75
N GLU A 438 -26.02 -34.91 30.98
CA GLU A 438 -24.81 -35.74 31.03
C GLU A 438 -24.20 -35.70 32.43
N GLY A 439 -23.83 -36.86 32.99
CA GLY A 439 -23.50 -37.02 34.41
C GLY A 439 -24.70 -37.26 35.34
N TRP A 440 -25.94 -37.33 34.83
CA TRP A 440 -27.15 -37.64 35.60
C TRP A 440 -27.92 -38.82 35.00
N GLY A 441 -28.54 -39.63 35.84
CA GLY A 441 -29.32 -40.80 35.44
C GLY A 441 -30.74 -40.80 36.05
N PRO A 442 -31.68 -41.59 35.50
CA PRO A 442 -33.03 -41.69 36.04
C PRO A 442 -33.06 -42.25 37.46
N ALA A 443 -33.70 -41.51 38.38
CA ALA A 443 -34.01 -41.97 39.72
C ALA A 443 -35.42 -42.60 39.79
N GLY A 444 -35.65 -43.43 40.81
CA GLY A 444 -36.88 -44.25 40.96
C GLY A 444 -38.19 -43.47 41.21
N ASN A 445 -38.14 -42.14 41.21
CA ASN A 445 -39.25 -41.21 41.36
C ASN A 445 -39.64 -40.48 40.05
N GLY A 446 -38.89 -40.67 38.96
CA GLY A 446 -39.11 -39.95 37.70
C GLY A 446 -38.41 -38.59 37.59
N THR A 447 -37.41 -38.30 38.44
CA THR A 447 -36.48 -37.18 38.25
C THR A 447 -35.06 -37.69 37.98
N CYS A 448 -34.15 -36.80 37.62
CA CYS A 448 -32.74 -37.13 37.45
C CYS A 448 -31.98 -37.08 38.78
N ALA A 449 -30.98 -37.95 38.96
CA ALA A 449 -30.04 -37.95 40.09
C ALA A 449 -28.60 -38.22 39.59
N GLU A 450 -27.61 -37.70 40.31
CA GLU A 450 -26.20 -37.71 39.90
C GLU A 450 -25.68 -39.13 39.64
N CYS A 451 -24.97 -39.34 38.54
CA CYS A 451 -24.28 -40.59 38.25
C CYS A 451 -23.09 -40.78 39.21
N LYS A 452 -22.89 -42.02 39.66
CA LYS A 452 -21.77 -42.40 40.52
C LYS A 452 -20.41 -41.94 39.95
N THR A 453 -19.54 -41.45 40.84
CA THR A 453 -18.27 -40.75 40.54
C THR A 453 -17.44 -41.39 39.43
N GLY A 454 -16.94 -40.55 38.50
CA GLY A 454 -16.15 -40.96 37.32
C GLY A 454 -16.99 -41.31 36.09
N CYS A 455 -18.30 -41.51 36.26
CA CYS A 455 -19.22 -41.82 35.18
C CYS A 455 -19.64 -40.57 34.38
N LYS A 456 -19.72 -40.72 33.05
CA LYS A 456 -20.20 -39.70 32.11
C LYS A 456 -21.67 -39.91 31.77
N SER A 457 -22.07 -41.16 31.56
CA SER A 457 -23.47 -41.54 31.30
C SER A 457 -23.79 -42.81 32.10
N CYS A 458 -24.82 -42.75 32.95
CA CYS A 458 -25.30 -43.91 33.69
C CYS A 458 -26.75 -44.23 33.36
N ARG A 459 -27.07 -45.52 33.32
CA ARG A 459 -28.42 -46.03 33.08
C ARG A 459 -29.34 -45.80 34.29
N PHE A 460 -28.76 -45.78 35.48
CA PHE A 460 -29.36 -45.41 36.77
C PHE A 460 -28.24 -44.83 37.64
N SER A 461 -28.54 -43.75 38.39
CA SER A 461 -27.58 -42.98 39.23
C SER A 461 -26.57 -43.86 39.99
N ASP A 462 -27.08 -44.86 40.71
CA ASP A 462 -26.33 -45.54 41.77
C ASP A 462 -25.51 -46.76 41.30
N LYS A 463 -25.73 -47.26 40.06
CA LYS A 463 -25.45 -48.69 39.74
C LYS A 463 -24.70 -48.97 38.44
N GLU A 464 -25.21 -48.52 37.30
CA GLU A 464 -24.78 -48.97 35.97
C GLU A 464 -24.25 -47.79 35.17
N CYS A 465 -22.93 -47.63 35.13
CA CYS A 465 -22.30 -46.70 34.19
C CYS A 465 -22.18 -47.34 32.81
N THR A 466 -22.47 -46.58 31.75
CA THR A 466 -22.33 -47.01 30.35
C THR A 466 -21.12 -46.36 29.68
N ASP A 467 -20.86 -45.09 29.97
CA ASP A 467 -19.71 -44.32 29.47
C ASP A 467 -18.97 -43.64 30.60
N CYS A 468 -17.64 -43.66 30.56
CA CYS A 468 -16.79 -42.98 31.54
C CYS A 468 -16.35 -41.59 31.07
N LEU A 469 -15.99 -40.73 32.02
CA LEU A 469 -15.42 -39.42 31.73
C LEU A 469 -14.02 -39.57 31.11
N PRO A 470 -13.54 -38.61 30.29
CA PRO A 470 -12.17 -38.61 29.80
C PRO A 470 -11.17 -38.66 30.96
N GLY A 471 -10.17 -39.53 30.87
CA GLY A 471 -9.30 -39.88 32.00
C GLY A 471 -9.90 -40.89 32.98
N TYR A 472 -10.96 -41.62 32.60
CA TYR A 472 -11.47 -42.82 33.27
C TYR A 472 -11.74 -43.94 32.25
N VAL A 473 -11.67 -45.20 32.69
CA VAL A 473 -11.97 -46.40 31.90
C VAL A 473 -13.02 -47.28 32.59
N LEU A 474 -13.84 -47.98 31.80
CA LEU A 474 -14.97 -48.76 32.30
C LEU A 474 -14.52 -50.10 32.91
N GLY A 475 -14.44 -50.14 34.25
CA GLY A 475 -14.15 -51.33 35.05
C GLY A 475 -15.40 -51.82 35.77
N ASN A 476 -15.88 -53.04 35.46
CA ASN A 476 -16.99 -53.70 36.16
C ASN A 476 -18.28 -52.84 36.29
N TRP A 477 -18.68 -52.15 35.21
CA TRP A 477 -19.82 -51.20 35.16
C TRP A 477 -19.67 -49.93 36.03
N MET A 478 -18.46 -49.65 36.49
CA MET A 478 -18.06 -48.40 37.15
C MET A 478 -16.84 -47.82 36.43
N CYS A 479 -16.42 -46.61 36.79
CA CYS A 479 -15.34 -45.91 36.12
C CYS A 479 -14.11 -45.79 37.02
N GLU A 480 -13.00 -46.36 36.56
CA GLU A 480 -11.71 -46.34 37.25
C GLU A 480 -10.80 -45.28 36.60
N GLY A 481 -10.13 -44.45 37.41
CA GLY A 481 -9.33 -43.33 36.90
C GLY A 481 -8.07 -43.78 36.16
N CYS A 482 -7.85 -43.21 34.96
CA CYS A 482 -6.57 -43.27 34.26
C CYS A 482 -5.49 -42.49 35.03
N MET A 483 -4.22 -42.80 34.75
CA MET A 483 -3.07 -42.01 35.15
C MET A 483 -3.15 -40.51 34.76
N LEU A 484 -2.40 -39.68 35.50
CA LEU A 484 -2.44 -38.22 35.42
C LEU A 484 -2.09 -37.69 34.02
N HIS A 485 -2.70 -36.55 33.65
CA HIS A 485 -2.58 -35.87 32.33
C HIS A 485 -3.05 -36.67 31.10
N CYS A 486 -3.57 -37.89 31.30
CA CYS A 486 -4.20 -38.69 30.24
C CYS A 486 -5.62 -38.20 29.89
N THR A 487 -6.06 -38.38 28.63
CA THR A 487 -7.48 -38.31 28.23
C THR A 487 -8.06 -39.69 27.93
N ASN A 488 -7.25 -40.63 27.41
CA ASN A 488 -7.69 -41.97 27.06
C ASN A 488 -6.65 -43.03 27.45
N CYS A 489 -7.04 -44.00 28.28
CA CYS A 489 -6.24 -45.18 28.65
C CYS A 489 -6.96 -46.51 28.33
N SER A 490 -7.95 -46.49 27.43
CA SER A 490 -8.83 -47.63 27.13
C SER A 490 -8.14 -48.85 26.51
N ALA A 491 -7.04 -48.68 25.78
CA ALA A 491 -6.36 -49.77 25.08
C ALA A 491 -5.22 -50.39 25.90
N ASN A 492 -4.46 -49.56 26.63
CA ASN A 492 -3.34 -50.02 27.46
C ASN A 492 -3.62 -50.03 28.98
N GLY A 493 -4.81 -49.62 29.42
CA GLY A 493 -5.26 -49.63 30.81
C GLY A 493 -4.71 -48.49 31.68
N ILE A 494 -5.22 -48.37 32.91
CA ILE A 494 -5.00 -47.22 33.83
C ILE A 494 -3.54 -46.83 34.11
N ASN A 495 -2.58 -47.73 33.87
CA ASN A 495 -1.14 -47.52 34.08
C ASN A 495 -0.39 -47.03 32.83
N SER A 496 -1.11 -46.71 31.75
CA SER A 496 -0.57 -46.21 30.49
C SER A 496 -1.53 -45.19 29.88
N CYS A 497 -1.16 -44.58 28.75
CA CYS A 497 -2.00 -43.61 28.08
C CYS A 497 -1.89 -43.68 26.56
N ASP A 498 -3.05 -43.72 25.91
CA ASP A 498 -3.22 -43.83 24.46
C ASP A 498 -3.37 -42.45 23.80
N GLU A 499 -3.99 -41.50 24.51
CA GLU A 499 -4.09 -40.09 24.12
C GLU A 499 -3.89 -39.19 25.35
N CYS A 500 -2.93 -38.27 25.26
CA CYS A 500 -2.68 -37.24 26.27
C CYS A 500 -3.51 -35.97 25.99
N ARG A 501 -3.68 -35.13 27.02
CA ARG A 501 -4.34 -33.82 26.87
C ARG A 501 -3.64 -32.95 25.82
N PRO A 502 -4.33 -32.06 25.09
CA PRO A 502 -3.68 -31.07 24.22
C PRO A 502 -2.60 -30.30 24.98
N GLY A 503 -1.46 -30.04 24.33
CA GLY A 503 -0.26 -29.53 25.02
C GLY A 503 0.54 -30.58 25.81
N PHE A 504 0.15 -31.86 25.80
CA PHE A 504 0.92 -32.97 26.37
C PHE A 504 1.15 -34.08 25.33
N SER A 505 2.29 -34.77 25.41
CA SER A 505 2.62 -35.96 24.64
C SER A 505 3.03 -37.11 25.56
N PHE A 506 2.76 -38.35 25.16
CA PHE A 506 3.13 -39.53 25.95
C PHE A 506 4.65 -39.74 25.91
N ASN A 507 5.30 -39.72 27.07
CA ASN A 507 6.73 -39.95 27.19
C ASN A 507 7.00 -41.41 27.60
N PRO A 508 7.47 -42.27 26.67
CA PRO A 508 7.70 -43.69 26.95
C PRO A 508 8.86 -43.95 27.93
N GLN A 509 9.72 -42.96 28.22
CA GLN A 509 10.81 -43.10 29.20
C GLN A 509 10.32 -42.91 30.65
N ILE A 510 9.25 -42.14 30.83
CA ILE A 510 8.63 -41.86 32.13
C ILE A 510 7.36 -42.71 32.33
N GLY A 511 6.78 -43.22 31.24
CA GLY A 511 5.50 -43.93 31.23
C GLY A 511 4.31 -43.01 31.48
N GLN A 512 4.45 -41.71 31.24
CA GLN A 512 3.46 -40.69 31.59
C GLN A 512 3.30 -39.62 30.50
N CYS A 513 2.15 -38.95 30.48
CA CYS A 513 1.91 -37.77 29.66
C CYS A 513 2.75 -36.59 30.18
N SER A 514 3.56 -36.01 29.32
CA SER A 514 4.49 -34.92 29.61
C SER A 514 4.18 -33.68 28.76
N GLU A 515 4.40 -32.50 29.32
CA GLU A 515 4.06 -31.23 28.68
C GLU A 515 4.93 -30.90 27.46
N CYS A 516 4.32 -30.30 26.45
CA CYS A 516 4.96 -29.81 25.23
C CYS A 516 5.64 -28.47 25.48
N LYS A 517 6.83 -28.26 24.91
CA LYS A 517 7.72 -27.12 25.21
C LYS A 517 7.70 -26.04 24.13
N VAL A 518 6.57 -25.88 23.44
CA VAL A 518 6.41 -24.97 22.30
C VAL A 518 5.09 -24.21 22.44
N GLU A 519 5.12 -22.89 22.34
CA GLU A 519 3.93 -22.05 22.44
C GLU A 519 3.03 -22.18 21.20
N HIS A 520 1.72 -21.96 21.40
CA HIS A 520 0.65 -22.16 20.40
C HIS A 520 0.64 -23.55 19.73
N CYS A 521 1.29 -24.54 20.37
CA CYS A 521 1.42 -25.89 19.89
C CYS A 521 0.36 -26.81 20.48
N LYS A 522 -0.50 -27.35 19.61
CA LYS A 522 -1.56 -28.29 19.99
C LYS A 522 -1.01 -29.70 20.25
N LYS A 523 0.04 -30.12 19.52
CA LYS A 523 0.69 -31.45 19.63
C LYS A 523 2.18 -31.38 19.31
N CYS A 524 3.03 -31.81 20.25
CA CYS A 524 4.47 -31.98 20.05
C CYS A 524 4.88 -33.42 19.72
N SER A 525 6.09 -33.60 19.19
CA SER A 525 6.68 -34.93 18.94
C SER A 525 6.94 -35.68 20.26
N GLY A 526 6.67 -36.99 20.28
CA GLY A 526 6.78 -37.82 21.49
C GLY A 526 8.22 -38.12 21.94
N GLU A 527 9.20 -38.04 21.03
CA GLU A 527 10.63 -38.20 21.33
C GLU A 527 11.30 -36.86 21.67
N GLU A 528 10.85 -35.77 21.05
CA GLU A 528 11.39 -34.42 21.23
C GLU A 528 10.25 -33.42 21.53
N GLN A 529 9.96 -33.23 22.81
CA GLN A 529 8.94 -32.31 23.35
C GLN A 529 9.07 -30.85 22.86
N GLY A 530 10.23 -30.48 22.30
CA GLY A 530 10.54 -29.13 21.79
C GLY A 530 10.26 -28.91 20.30
N LYS A 531 9.52 -29.80 19.62
CA LYS A 531 9.06 -29.60 18.24
C LYS A 531 7.55 -29.84 18.11
N CYS A 532 6.85 -28.88 17.49
CA CYS A 532 5.44 -28.97 17.20
C CYS A 532 5.13 -29.74 15.91
N SER A 533 3.92 -30.30 15.84
CA SER A 533 3.36 -31.00 14.68
C SER A 533 1.98 -30.48 14.25
N GLU A 534 1.28 -29.72 15.12
CA GLU A 534 -0.03 -29.13 14.84
C GLU A 534 -0.17 -27.81 15.63
N CYS A 535 -0.41 -26.68 14.96
CA CYS A 535 -0.55 -25.35 15.58
C CYS A 535 -2.01 -24.96 15.87
N GLU A 536 -2.19 -23.91 16.68
CA GLU A 536 -3.49 -23.25 16.92
C GLU A 536 -4.06 -22.52 15.68
N LYS A 537 -5.36 -22.19 15.72
CA LYS A 537 -6.00 -21.39 14.66
C LYS A 537 -5.41 -19.99 14.61
N GLY A 538 -5.14 -19.48 13.40
CA GLY A 538 -4.48 -18.19 13.21
C GLY A 538 -2.95 -18.26 13.26
N PHE A 539 -2.37 -19.43 13.55
CA PHE A 539 -0.93 -19.68 13.55
C PHE A 539 -0.55 -20.70 12.46
N GLY A 540 0.61 -20.52 11.85
CA GLY A 540 1.21 -21.41 10.87
C GLY A 540 2.49 -22.05 11.41
N LEU A 541 2.85 -23.23 10.88
CA LEU A 541 4.04 -23.96 11.32
C LEU A 541 5.31 -23.40 10.66
N THR A 542 6.39 -23.21 11.42
CA THR A 542 7.72 -22.89 10.91
C THR A 542 8.49 -24.15 10.51
N GLU A 543 9.53 -24.01 9.69
CA GLU A 543 10.47 -25.12 9.40
C GLU A 543 11.20 -25.63 10.65
N GLY A 544 11.25 -24.84 11.73
CA GLY A 544 11.78 -25.25 13.03
C GLY A 544 10.80 -26.04 13.90
N GLY A 545 9.53 -26.17 13.51
CA GLY A 545 8.49 -26.78 14.33
C GLY A 545 7.95 -25.86 15.44
N LEU A 546 7.95 -24.55 15.21
CA LEU A 546 7.31 -23.53 16.06
C LEU A 546 6.01 -23.03 15.40
N CYS A 547 5.20 -22.27 16.13
CA CYS A 547 3.91 -21.75 15.66
C CYS A 547 3.87 -20.22 15.75
N GLU A 548 3.76 -19.52 14.60
CA GLU A 548 3.74 -18.05 14.53
C GLU A 548 2.50 -17.57 13.76
N ALA A 549 2.07 -16.32 13.98
CA ALA A 549 0.81 -15.80 13.44
C ALA A 549 0.79 -15.74 11.89
N CYS A 550 -0.35 -16.06 11.29
CA CYS A 550 -0.58 -15.95 9.85
C CYS A 550 -0.52 -14.50 9.36
N GLY A 551 -0.07 -14.29 8.12
CA GLY A 551 0.05 -12.96 7.51
C GLY A 551 -1.26 -12.15 7.41
N LEU A 552 -1.12 -10.84 7.18
CA LEU A 552 -2.20 -9.85 7.11
C LEU A 552 -3.43 -10.31 6.31
N PHE A 553 -4.62 -10.11 6.90
CA PHE A 553 -5.94 -10.46 6.38
C PHE A 553 -6.15 -11.96 6.07
N CYS A 554 -5.27 -12.83 6.55
CA CYS A 554 -5.46 -14.27 6.54
C CYS A 554 -6.42 -14.72 7.66
N ALA A 555 -7.19 -15.77 7.39
CA ALA A 555 -8.00 -16.50 8.38
C ALA A 555 -7.44 -17.89 8.70
N ARG A 556 -6.69 -18.50 7.76
CA ARG A 556 -5.97 -19.77 7.98
C ARG A 556 -4.78 -19.91 7.03
N CYS A 557 -3.60 -20.16 7.56
CA CYS A 557 -2.38 -20.48 6.81
C CYS A 557 -1.88 -21.90 7.12
N GLY A 558 -1.02 -22.45 6.25
CA GLY A 558 -0.33 -23.73 6.48
C GLY A 558 1.06 -23.49 7.06
N SER A 559 1.85 -22.69 6.34
CA SER A 559 3.02 -21.97 6.83
C SER A 559 2.69 -20.48 6.89
N ILE A 560 3.46 -19.70 7.65
CA ILE A 560 3.24 -18.26 7.90
C ILE A 560 3.10 -17.44 6.60
N SER A 561 3.83 -17.85 5.54
CA SER A 561 3.88 -17.20 4.24
C SER A 561 2.86 -17.71 3.21
N ASP A 562 2.10 -18.77 3.51
CA ASP A 562 1.09 -19.34 2.61
C ASP A 562 -0.30 -19.43 3.25
N CYS A 563 -1.08 -18.37 3.02
CA CYS A 563 -2.47 -18.27 3.44
C CYS A 563 -3.40 -19.11 2.55
N SER A 564 -4.03 -20.12 3.15
CA SER A 564 -5.00 -21.01 2.53
C SER A 564 -6.43 -20.45 2.46
N VAL A 565 -6.80 -19.57 3.41
CA VAL A 565 -8.13 -18.94 3.48
C VAL A 565 -7.99 -17.50 3.95
N CYS A 566 -8.44 -16.54 3.16
CA CYS A 566 -8.46 -15.12 3.50
C CYS A 566 -9.75 -14.71 4.24
N GLN A 567 -9.73 -13.52 4.86
CA GLN A 567 -10.91 -12.89 5.44
C GLN A 567 -11.90 -12.43 4.35
N ALA A 568 -13.18 -12.25 4.69
CA ALA A 568 -14.21 -11.82 3.74
C ALA A 568 -13.88 -10.44 3.14
N GLY A 569 -14.07 -10.29 1.82
CA GLY A 569 -13.63 -9.11 1.07
C GLY A 569 -12.16 -9.13 0.61
N TYR A 570 -11.44 -10.24 0.83
CA TYR A 570 -10.06 -10.46 0.39
C TYR A 570 -9.93 -11.77 -0.39
N VAL A 571 -9.04 -11.80 -1.38
CA VAL A 571 -8.74 -12.98 -2.21
C VAL A 571 -7.27 -13.40 -2.07
N ALA A 572 -7.03 -14.71 -2.01
CA ALA A 572 -5.69 -15.29 -1.91
C ALA A 572 -4.98 -15.26 -3.28
N VAL A 573 -3.84 -14.58 -3.37
CA VAL A 573 -3.00 -14.52 -4.58
C VAL A 573 -1.55 -14.75 -4.20
N LYS A 574 -1.02 -15.93 -4.54
CA LYS A 574 0.34 -16.41 -4.19
C LYS A 574 0.59 -16.37 -2.67
N GLY A 575 -0.23 -17.08 -1.89
CA GLY A 575 -0.11 -17.21 -0.44
C GLY A 575 -0.44 -15.95 0.38
N ARG A 576 -0.78 -14.82 -0.26
CA ARG A 576 -1.10 -13.56 0.44
C ARG A 576 -2.49 -13.05 0.08
N CYS A 577 -3.14 -12.42 1.04
CA CYS A 577 -4.48 -11.86 0.89
C CYS A 577 -4.43 -10.44 0.33
N TRP A 578 -5.30 -10.15 -0.64
CA TRP A 578 -5.41 -8.85 -1.29
C TRP A 578 -6.87 -8.40 -1.29
N GLY A 579 -7.13 -7.13 -1.02
CA GLY A 579 -8.49 -6.59 -1.04
C GLY A 579 -9.17 -6.73 -2.41
N CYS A 580 -10.47 -7.06 -2.39
CA CYS A 580 -11.37 -6.86 -3.51
C CYS A 580 -11.56 -5.35 -3.81
N ALA A 581 -12.35 -4.98 -4.82
CA ALA A 581 -12.73 -3.58 -5.05
C ALA A 581 -13.59 -3.02 -3.89
N ASP A 582 -13.64 -1.69 -3.75
CA ASP A 582 -14.56 -1.03 -2.80
C ASP A 582 -16.00 -1.50 -3.01
N ARG A 583 -16.71 -1.74 -1.89
CA ARG A 583 -18.08 -2.26 -1.81
C ARG A 583 -18.31 -3.61 -2.49
N CYS A 584 -17.27 -4.41 -2.64
CA CYS A 584 -17.36 -5.80 -3.02
C CYS A 584 -17.63 -6.73 -1.83
N SER A 585 -18.34 -7.84 -2.06
CA SER A 585 -18.50 -8.95 -1.10
C SER A 585 -17.56 -10.12 -1.40
N SER A 586 -17.33 -10.44 -2.68
CA SER A 586 -16.42 -11.50 -3.13
C SER A 586 -15.79 -11.19 -4.50
N CYS A 587 -14.53 -11.59 -4.67
CA CYS A 587 -13.74 -11.38 -5.88
C CYS A 587 -12.85 -12.60 -6.24
N ASP A 588 -13.30 -13.80 -5.87
CA ASP A 588 -12.55 -15.06 -6.03
C ASP A 588 -12.25 -15.41 -7.49
N VAL A 589 -13.03 -14.90 -8.44
CA VAL A 589 -12.88 -15.13 -9.89
C VAL A 589 -12.33 -13.88 -10.59
N ALA A 590 -12.77 -12.69 -10.21
CA ALA A 590 -12.29 -11.42 -10.77
C ALA A 590 -10.84 -11.10 -10.34
N GLY A 591 -10.45 -11.49 -9.13
CA GLY A 591 -9.17 -11.19 -8.50
C GLY A 591 -9.13 -9.85 -7.76
N TYR A 592 -7.95 -9.52 -7.23
CA TYR A 592 -7.71 -8.33 -6.41
C TYR A 592 -8.07 -7.02 -7.11
N ALA A 593 -8.48 -6.01 -6.32
CA ALA A 593 -8.94 -4.69 -6.78
C ALA A 593 -10.09 -4.73 -7.82
N ARG A 594 -10.82 -5.85 -7.89
CA ARG A 594 -12.01 -6.08 -8.74
C ARG A 594 -13.11 -6.75 -7.92
N CYS A 595 -14.24 -7.07 -8.56
CA CYS A 595 -15.37 -7.71 -7.90
C CYS A 595 -16.14 -8.68 -8.81
N ASP A 596 -16.68 -9.73 -8.20
CA ASP A 596 -17.67 -10.65 -8.79
C ASP A 596 -19.08 -10.36 -8.25
N LEU A 597 -19.23 -10.12 -6.95
CA LEU A 597 -20.51 -9.80 -6.30
C LEU A 597 -20.41 -8.58 -5.39
N CYS A 598 -21.23 -7.56 -5.64
CA CYS A 598 -21.26 -6.32 -4.86
C CYS A 598 -22.11 -6.45 -3.58
N LEU A 599 -21.78 -5.62 -2.58
CA LEU A 599 -22.64 -5.40 -1.41
C LEU A 599 -23.97 -4.72 -1.81
N ASP A 600 -25.00 -4.91 -1.00
CA ASP A 600 -26.35 -4.40 -1.27
C ASP A 600 -26.41 -2.89 -1.54
N GLY A 601 -27.21 -2.51 -2.53
CA GLY A 601 -27.34 -1.14 -3.03
C GLY A 601 -26.28 -0.71 -4.06
N PHE A 602 -25.31 -1.58 -4.37
CA PHE A 602 -24.30 -1.35 -5.42
C PHE A 602 -24.50 -2.29 -6.60
N LEU A 603 -24.32 -1.77 -7.82
CA LEU A 603 -24.35 -2.55 -9.06
C LEU A 603 -22.93 -2.77 -9.58
N LEU A 604 -22.65 -4.02 -9.98
CA LEU A 604 -21.42 -4.38 -10.66
C LEU A 604 -21.39 -3.72 -12.06
N GLN A 605 -20.41 -2.85 -12.28
CA GLN A 605 -20.12 -2.26 -13.59
C GLN A 605 -18.63 -2.41 -13.88
N ASN A 606 -18.28 -3.06 -14.98
CA ASN A 606 -16.89 -3.17 -15.46
C ASN A 606 -15.89 -3.67 -14.37
N GLN A 607 -16.30 -4.72 -13.64
CA GLN A 607 -15.56 -5.34 -12.52
C GLN A 607 -15.37 -4.48 -11.26
N THR A 608 -16.09 -3.36 -11.10
CA THR A 608 -16.15 -2.61 -9.82
C THR A 608 -17.59 -2.33 -9.39
N CYS A 609 -17.78 -2.03 -8.11
CA CYS A 609 -19.11 -1.77 -7.54
C CYS A 609 -19.44 -0.28 -7.58
N THR A 610 -20.57 0.06 -8.20
CA THR A 610 -21.03 1.45 -8.36
C THR A 610 -22.34 1.66 -7.60
N PRO A 611 -22.49 2.73 -6.79
CA PRO A 611 -23.73 2.97 -6.07
C PRO A 611 -24.88 3.20 -7.08
N THR A 612 -26.04 2.60 -6.84
CA THR A 612 -27.21 2.86 -7.69
C THR A 612 -27.53 4.35 -7.71
N ALA A 613 -27.42 4.98 -8.88
CA ALA A 613 -27.77 6.38 -9.06
C ALA A 613 -29.29 6.55 -8.95
N THR A 614 -29.77 6.81 -7.73
CA THR A 614 -31.18 7.14 -7.47
C THR A 614 -31.54 8.37 -8.28
N ARG A 615 -32.40 8.19 -9.30
CA ARG A 615 -32.89 9.31 -10.11
C ARG A 615 -33.67 10.26 -9.20
N LYS A 616 -33.13 11.45 -8.96
CA LYS A 616 -33.96 12.58 -8.55
C LYS A 616 -34.78 13.01 -9.75
N ASN A 617 -36.05 13.31 -9.49
CA ASN A 617 -37.11 13.57 -10.48
C ASN A 617 -37.57 12.26 -11.18
N GLU A 618 -38.86 11.97 -11.35
CA GLU A 618 -40.03 12.88 -11.33
C GLU A 618 -41.17 12.33 -10.46
N MET A 619 -41.82 13.20 -9.67
CA MET A 619 -43.13 12.92 -9.05
C MET A 619 -43.96 14.22 -9.03
N TYR A 620 -44.45 14.61 -10.19
CA TYR A 620 -45.50 15.61 -10.35
C TYR A 620 -46.75 14.93 -10.91
N SER A 621 -47.93 15.51 -10.61
CA SER A 621 -49.24 15.13 -11.15
C SER A 621 -49.63 13.64 -11.07
N ASN A 622 -50.39 13.28 -10.03
CA ASN A 622 -51.84 13.08 -10.20
C ASN A 622 -52.55 12.86 -8.86
N ALA A 623 -53.20 13.91 -8.35
CA ALA A 623 -54.20 13.85 -7.29
C ALA A 623 -55.28 14.91 -7.55
N PRO A 624 -56.57 14.55 -7.68
CA PRO A 624 -57.65 15.52 -7.91
C PRO A 624 -57.97 16.32 -6.64
N ALA A 625 -58.45 17.55 -6.82
CA ALA A 625 -58.60 18.51 -5.73
C ALA A 625 -59.89 18.33 -4.91
N ALA A 626 -59.79 18.50 -3.59
CA ALA A 626 -60.93 18.70 -2.68
C ALA A 626 -60.59 19.77 -1.62
N LEU A 627 -61.06 21.01 -1.86
CA LEU A 627 -61.20 22.07 -0.86
C LEU A 627 -62.50 21.83 -0.05
N PRO A 628 -62.74 22.42 1.16
CA PRO A 628 -62.57 23.88 1.36
C PRO A 628 -62.37 24.46 2.80
N LYS A 629 -62.32 25.80 2.84
CA LYS A 629 -62.69 26.76 3.92
C LYS A 629 -61.72 26.99 5.12
N LYS A 630 -61.14 28.20 5.13
CA LYS A 630 -60.92 29.05 6.34
C LYS A 630 -62.27 29.64 6.81
N PRO A 631 -62.43 29.99 8.09
CA PRO A 631 -62.20 31.38 8.58
C PRO A 631 -61.58 31.41 10.01
N SER A 632 -61.25 32.53 10.68
CA SER A 632 -60.84 33.89 10.28
C SER A 632 -60.25 34.67 11.48
N TRP A 633 -59.10 35.34 11.28
CA TRP A 633 -58.65 36.64 11.82
C TRP A 633 -59.07 37.18 13.21
N LYS A 634 -58.07 37.81 13.86
CA LYS A 634 -58.09 38.78 14.98
C LYS A 634 -58.19 38.19 16.40
N ARG A 635 -57.69 38.87 17.43
CA ARG A 635 -57.07 40.22 17.45
C ARG A 635 -55.59 40.17 17.79
#